data_AF-A0A366H9U5-F1
#
_entry.id   AF-A0A366H9U5-F1
#
_cell.length_a   1.000
_cell.length_b   1.000
_cell.length_c   1.000
_cell.angle_alpha   90.00
_cell.angle_beta   90.00
_cell.angle_gamma   90.00
#
_symmetry.space_group_name_H-M   'P 1'
#
loop_
_entity.id
_entity.type
_entity.pdbx_description
1 polymer ?
#
loop_
_entity_poly.entity_id
_entity_poly.type
_entity_poly.pdbx_seq_one_letter_code
_entity_poly.pdbx_strand_id
1 'polypeptide(L)'
;MKAITATLLLLFGTLSAAEPPVDFARQIKPIFADRCIMCHNSQTLLGELNLQNRELAMKKRKNGPVIVPNDPEKSPLYLTLTLPPSERKAMPATAHRLPKDEIKFIRRWIEEGAKWPSGKDGAIEARPASPNGR
;
A
#
# COMPACT_ATOMS: atom_id res chain seq x y z
N MET A 1 43.37 -4.32 53.88
CA MET A 1 41.92 -4.25 53.63
C MET A 1 41.69 -3.38 52.38
N LYS A 2 41.37 -3.98 51.23
CA LYS A 2 40.79 -3.30 50.06
C LYS A 2 39.98 -4.34 49.28
N ALA A 3 38.65 -4.29 49.36
CA ALA A 3 37.77 -5.08 48.52
C ALA A 3 37.46 -4.26 47.26
N ILE A 4 37.71 -4.81 46.08
CA ILE A 4 37.40 -4.20 44.79
C ILE A 4 36.06 -4.80 44.35
N THR A 5 34.98 -4.03 44.48
CA THR A 5 33.65 -4.41 44.02
C THR A 5 33.58 -4.15 42.52
N ALA A 6 33.66 -5.22 41.71
CA ALA A 6 33.40 -5.15 40.28
C ALA A 6 31.89 -5.01 40.06
N THR A 7 31.44 -3.81 39.67
CA THR A 7 30.05 -3.58 39.27
C THR A 7 29.89 -4.03 37.83
N LEU A 8 29.25 -5.18 37.61
CA LEU A 8 28.92 -5.68 36.29
C LEU A 8 27.73 -4.87 35.73
N LEU A 9 28.02 -3.93 34.83
CA LEU A 9 27.00 -3.14 34.13
C LEU A 9 26.37 -4.01 33.04
N LEU A 10 25.19 -4.59 33.30
CA LEU A 10 24.39 -5.28 32.29
C LEU A 10 23.76 -4.25 31.34
N LEU A 11 24.37 -4.06 30.16
CA LEU A 11 23.79 -3.34 29.04
C LEU A 11 22.62 -4.16 28.47
N PHE A 12 21.40 -3.86 28.91
CA PHE A 12 20.18 -4.33 28.25
C PHE A 12 20.01 -3.57 26.93
N GLY A 13 20.50 -4.14 25.83
CA GLY A 13 20.19 -3.65 24.48
C GLY A 13 18.70 -3.84 24.20
N THR A 14 18.01 -2.75 23.85
CA THR A 14 16.61 -2.82 23.40
C THR A 14 16.56 -3.53 22.06
N LEU A 15 16.10 -4.78 22.05
CA LEU A 15 15.84 -5.54 20.83
C LEU A 15 14.60 -4.92 20.16
N SER A 16 14.81 -4.04 19.18
CA SER A 16 13.72 -3.51 18.38
C SER A 16 13.17 -4.64 17.51
N ALA A 17 12.01 -5.20 17.88
CA ALA A 17 11.30 -6.14 17.02
C ALA A 17 10.91 -5.42 15.72
N ALA A 18 11.25 -6.02 14.57
CA ALA A 18 10.79 -5.52 13.28
C ALA A 18 9.25 -5.58 13.23
N GLU A 19 8.62 -4.56 12.64
CA GLU A 19 7.17 -4.59 12.40
C GLU A 19 6.82 -5.82 11.55
N PRO A 20 5.69 -6.50 11.81
CA PRO A 20 5.24 -7.61 10.97
C PRO A 20 5.08 -7.18 9.51
N PRO A 21 5.30 -8.10 8.55
CA PRO A 21 5.02 -7.85 7.14
C PRO A 21 3.59 -7.37 6.91
N VAL A 22 3.39 -6.56 5.87
CA VAL A 22 2.07 -6.11 5.48
C VAL A 22 1.23 -7.29 4.98
N ASP A 23 0.08 -7.48 5.60
CA ASP A 23 -0.93 -8.44 5.18
C ASP A 23 -1.80 -7.81 4.09
N PHE A 24 -1.66 -8.30 2.86
CA PHE A 24 -2.43 -7.80 1.73
C PHE A 24 -3.94 -7.86 1.98
N ALA A 25 -4.46 -8.96 2.51
CA ALA A 25 -5.90 -9.15 2.67
C ALA A 25 -6.48 -8.21 3.72
N ARG A 26 -5.73 -7.94 4.80
CA ARG A 26 -6.19 -7.09 5.90
C ARG A 26 -5.92 -5.61 5.69
N GLN A 27 -4.83 -5.25 5.01
CA GLN A 27 -4.34 -3.87 4.97
C GLN A 27 -4.38 -3.25 3.58
N ILE A 28 -4.23 -4.01 2.49
CA ILE A 28 -4.16 -3.45 1.12
C ILE A 28 -5.47 -3.63 0.37
N LYS A 29 -6.03 -4.83 0.41
CA LYS A 29 -7.28 -5.18 -0.28
C LYS A 29 -8.44 -4.23 0.07
N PRO A 30 -8.68 -3.83 1.34
CA PRO A 30 -9.74 -2.88 1.66
C PRO A 30 -9.48 -1.49 1.07
N ILE A 31 -8.23 -1.01 1.07
CA ILE A 31 -7.86 0.29 0.50
C ILE A 31 -8.17 0.31 -1.00
N PHE A 32 -7.75 -0.73 -1.73
CA PHE A 32 -8.01 -0.80 -3.16
C PHE A 32 -9.50 -0.91 -3.46
N ALA A 33 -10.25 -1.68 -2.66
CA ALA A 33 -11.70 -1.82 -2.79
C ALA A 33 -12.45 -0.50 -2.59
N ASP A 34 -12.09 0.25 -1.55
CA ASP A 34 -12.82 1.45 -1.13
C ASP A 34 -12.36 2.73 -1.86
N ARG A 35 -11.09 2.79 -2.30
CA ARG A 35 -10.47 4.04 -2.78
C ARG A 35 -10.06 4.01 -4.24
N CYS A 36 -9.80 2.83 -4.82
CA CYS A 36 -9.09 2.75 -6.10
C CYS A 36 -9.99 2.20 -7.22
N ILE A 37 -10.68 1.08 -6.97
CA ILE A 37 -11.43 0.38 -8.02
C ILE A 37 -12.75 1.05 -8.39
N MET A 38 -13.15 2.16 -7.76
CA MET A 38 -14.24 3.00 -8.27
C MET A 38 -13.91 3.56 -9.66
N CYS A 39 -12.63 3.85 -9.94
CA CYS A 39 -12.19 4.40 -11.22
C CYS A 39 -11.20 3.50 -11.98
N HIS A 40 -10.43 2.67 -11.27
CA HIS A 40 -9.39 1.80 -11.84
C HIS A 40 -9.85 0.34 -11.90
N ASN A 41 -10.90 0.10 -12.67
CA ASN A 41 -11.54 -1.21 -12.86
C ASN A 41 -11.76 -1.51 -14.35
N SER A 42 -12.32 -2.67 -14.67
CA SER A 42 -12.53 -3.12 -16.05
C SER A 42 -13.56 -2.30 -16.84
N GLN A 43 -14.49 -1.62 -16.16
CA GLN A 43 -15.56 -0.83 -16.78
C GLN A 43 -15.14 0.62 -17.01
N THR A 44 -14.55 1.27 -16.01
CA THR A 44 -14.13 2.69 -16.07
C THR A 44 -12.72 2.85 -16.64
N LEU A 45 -11.81 1.95 -16.25
CA LEU A 45 -10.45 1.83 -16.77
C LEU A 45 -9.69 3.16 -16.88
N LEU A 46 -9.85 4.05 -15.89
CA LEU A 46 -9.26 5.38 -15.94
C LEU A 46 -7.74 5.29 -16.00
N GLY A 47 -7.16 5.99 -16.98
CA GLY A 47 -5.73 5.96 -17.23
C GLY A 47 -5.22 4.54 -17.54
N GLU A 48 -6.04 3.68 -18.14
CA GLU A 48 -5.75 2.29 -18.53
C GLU A 48 -5.25 1.38 -17.39
N LEU A 49 -5.57 1.74 -16.14
CA LEU A 49 -5.18 0.98 -14.96
C LEU A 49 -6.36 0.18 -14.43
N ASN A 50 -6.11 -1.09 -14.12
CA ASN A 50 -7.08 -1.98 -13.50
C ASN A 50 -6.45 -2.65 -12.27
N LEU A 51 -7.05 -2.41 -11.11
CA LEU A 51 -6.57 -2.91 -9.81
C LEU A 51 -7.45 -4.03 -9.24
N GLN A 52 -8.32 -4.66 -10.04
CA GLN A 52 -9.22 -5.71 -9.57
C GLN A 52 -8.51 -7.04 -9.25
N ASN A 53 -7.30 -7.26 -9.77
CA ASN A 53 -6.46 -8.38 -9.38
C ASN A 53 -5.00 -8.10 -9.78
N ARG A 54 -4.10 -8.97 -9.31
CA ARG A 54 -2.66 -8.88 -9.54
C ARG A 54 -2.32 -8.89 -11.02
N GLU A 55 -2.91 -9.80 -11.78
CA GLU A 55 -2.58 -10.04 -13.19
C GLU A 55 -2.87 -8.79 -14.04
N LEU A 56 -3.99 -8.13 -13.77
CA LEU A 56 -4.39 -6.90 -14.42
C LEU A 56 -3.54 -5.70 -13.95
N ALA A 57 -3.28 -5.59 -12.65
CA ALA A 57 -2.52 -4.49 -12.06
C ALA A 57 -1.04 -4.47 -12.48
N MET A 58 -0.46 -5.66 -12.66
CA MET A 58 0.96 -5.83 -13.02
C MET A 58 1.22 -5.86 -14.52
N LYS A 59 0.17 -5.78 -15.36
CA LYS A 59 0.31 -5.79 -16.81
C LYS A 59 1.17 -4.60 -17.26
N LYS A 60 2.15 -4.85 -18.14
CA LYS A 60 2.95 -3.79 -18.75
C LYS A 60 2.03 -2.88 -19.58
N ARG A 61 2.14 -1.57 -19.35
CA ARG A 61 1.39 -0.54 -20.07
C ARG A 61 2.33 0.29 -20.94
N LYS A 62 1.75 1.12 -21.82
CA LYS A 62 2.51 2.03 -22.69
C LYS A 62 3.47 2.94 -21.91
N ASN A 63 3.05 3.38 -20.72
CA ASN A 63 3.84 4.27 -19.85
C ASN A 63 4.66 3.51 -18.79
N GLY A 64 4.85 2.20 -18.95
CA GLY A 64 5.53 1.36 -17.96
C GLY A 64 4.61 0.79 -16.87
N PRO A 65 5.19 0.04 -15.92
CA PRO A 65 4.45 -0.52 -14.79
C PRO A 65 3.98 0.58 -13.82
N VAL A 66 2.81 0.39 -13.22
CA VAL A 66 2.27 1.29 -12.18
C VAL A 66 2.76 0.89 -10.78
N ILE A 67 3.11 -0.38 -10.61
CA ILE A 67 3.63 -0.95 -9.37
C ILE A 67 4.98 -1.58 -9.72
N VAL A 68 6.04 -1.13 -9.04
CA VAL A 68 7.40 -1.65 -9.18
C VAL A 68 7.77 -2.32 -7.85
N PRO A 69 7.71 -3.66 -7.76
CA PRO A 69 8.06 -4.38 -6.53
C PRO A 69 9.44 -3.96 -6.00
N ASN A 70 9.52 -3.76 -4.69
CA ASN A 70 10.70 -3.32 -3.93
C ASN A 70 11.14 -1.86 -4.19
N ASP A 71 10.42 -1.08 -5.00
CA ASP A 71 10.80 0.30 -5.34
C ASP A 71 9.57 1.23 -5.38
N PRO A 72 9.11 1.73 -4.21
CA PRO A 72 7.99 2.68 -4.15
C PRO A 72 8.26 3.97 -4.91
N GLU A 73 9.51 4.43 -4.89
CA GLU A 73 9.92 5.68 -5.51
C GLU A 73 9.92 5.60 -7.05
N LYS A 74 9.87 4.39 -7.61
CA LYS A 74 9.59 4.14 -9.04
C LYS A 74 8.18 3.64 -9.31
N SER A 75 7.31 3.60 -8.31
CA SER A 75 5.93 3.12 -8.45
C SER A 75 4.95 4.30 -8.58
N PRO A 76 4.42 4.58 -9.80
CA PRO A 76 3.40 5.61 -9.99
C PRO A 76 2.20 5.50 -9.04
N LEU A 77 1.84 4.28 -8.63
CA LEU A 77 0.80 4.05 -7.62
C LEU A 77 1.09 4.83 -6.33
N TYR A 78 2.31 4.74 -5.79
CA TYR A 78 2.67 5.42 -4.55
C TYR A 78 2.89 6.92 -4.80
N LEU A 79 3.66 7.27 -5.83
CA LEU A 79 4.02 8.66 -6.10
C LEU A 79 2.80 9.56 -6.23
N THR A 80 1.78 9.14 -7.00
CA THR A 80 0.56 9.93 -7.22
C THR A 80 -0.26 10.15 -5.94
N LEU A 81 -0.18 9.25 -4.96
CA LEU A 81 -0.84 9.40 -3.67
C LEU A 81 -0.16 10.44 -2.76
N THR A 82 1.13 10.70 -2.98
CA THR A 82 1.91 11.68 -2.22
C THR A 82 1.85 13.10 -2.78
N LEU A 83 1.34 13.27 -4.01
CA LEU A 83 1.27 14.57 -4.65
C LEU A 83 0.26 15.51 -3.95
N PRO A 84 0.53 16.83 -3.91
CA PRO A 84 -0.43 17.83 -3.45
C PRO A 84 -1.77 17.73 -4.19
N PRO A 85 -2.92 17.96 -3.54
CA PRO A 85 -4.23 17.91 -4.20
C PRO A 85 -4.40 18.84 -5.40
N SER A 86 -3.63 19.93 -5.45
CA SER A 86 -3.63 20.88 -6.57
C SER A 86 -2.98 20.32 -7.84
N GLU A 87 -2.23 19.22 -7.75
CA GLU A 87 -1.58 18.63 -8.91
C GLU A 87 -2.53 17.75 -9.71
N ARG A 88 -2.53 17.93 -11.04
CA ARG A 88 -3.38 17.17 -11.98
C ARG A 88 -3.22 15.65 -11.88
N LYS A 89 -2.04 15.17 -11.48
CA LYS A 89 -1.73 13.74 -11.37
C LYS A 89 -2.02 13.18 -9.97
N ALA A 90 -2.40 14.02 -9.01
CA ALA A 90 -2.65 13.56 -7.65
C ALA A 90 -3.85 12.60 -7.62
N MET A 91 -3.70 11.55 -6.82
CA MET A 91 -4.74 10.53 -6.65
C MET A 91 -5.17 10.43 -5.17
N PRO A 92 -6.46 10.13 -4.92
CA PRO A 92 -7.57 10.11 -5.88
C PRO A 92 -7.83 11.50 -6.47
N ALA A 93 -8.37 11.56 -7.70
CA ALA A 93 -8.76 12.82 -8.33
C ALA A 93 -9.99 13.49 -7.67
N THR A 94 -10.61 12.80 -6.71
CA THR A 94 -11.69 13.33 -5.87
C THR A 94 -11.12 14.00 -4.63
N ALA A 95 -11.96 14.76 -3.91
CA ALA A 95 -11.56 15.38 -2.65
C ALA A 95 -11.26 14.34 -1.52
N HIS A 96 -11.65 13.07 -1.70
CA HIS A 96 -11.49 12.02 -0.70
C HIS A 96 -10.10 11.40 -0.74
N ARG A 97 -9.11 12.13 -0.21
CA ARG A 97 -7.73 11.64 -0.09
C ARG A 97 -7.63 10.50 0.92
N LEU A 98 -6.66 9.62 0.69
CA LEU A 98 -6.34 8.54 1.62
C LEU A 98 -5.71 9.13 2.90
N PRO A 99 -6.06 8.60 4.09
CA PRO A 99 -5.30 8.82 5.30
C PRO A 99 -3.82 8.46 5.13
N LYS A 100 -2.93 9.16 5.84
CA LYS A 100 -1.49 8.92 5.78
C LYS A 100 -1.12 7.47 6.12
N ASP A 101 -1.85 6.83 7.03
CA ASP A 101 -1.60 5.44 7.43
C ASP A 101 -1.93 4.45 6.30
N GLU A 102 -2.98 4.68 5.53
CA GLU A 102 -3.30 3.87 4.33
C GLU A 102 -2.19 4.01 3.29
N ILE A 103 -1.70 5.24 3.06
CA ILE A 103 -0.57 5.50 2.14
C ILE A 103 0.70 4.79 2.66
N LYS A 104 0.95 4.80 3.98
CA LYS A 104 2.09 4.10 4.60
C LYS A 104 2.02 2.60 4.35
N PHE A 105 0.84 1.98 4.45
CA PHE A 105 0.68 0.56 4.13
C PHE A 105 0.96 0.27 2.66
N ILE A 106 0.45 1.09 1.73
CA ILE A 106 0.74 0.92 0.29
C ILE A 106 2.25 1.01 0.04
N ARG A 107 2.92 2.02 0.62
CA ARG A 107 4.37 2.19 0.48
C ARG A 107 5.12 0.95 0.99
N ARG A 108 4.87 0.54 2.23
CA ARG A 108 5.51 -0.63 2.85
C ARG A 108 5.25 -1.92 2.07
N TRP A 109 4.02 -2.12 1.63
CA TRP A 109 3.67 -3.28 0.82
C TRP A 109 4.47 -3.35 -0.49
N ILE A 110 4.69 -2.20 -1.16
CA ILE A 110 5.54 -2.14 -2.35
C ILE A 110 7.00 -2.44 -1.98
N GLU A 111 7.53 -1.87 -0.88
CA GLU A 111 8.88 -2.16 -0.38
C GLU A 111 9.10 -3.64 -0.09
N GLU A 112 8.07 -4.32 0.43
CA GLU A 112 8.09 -5.75 0.75
C GLU A 112 7.85 -6.66 -0.48
N GLY A 113 7.91 -6.08 -1.70
CA GLY A 113 7.83 -6.80 -2.96
C GLY A 113 6.42 -6.87 -3.57
N ALA A 114 5.48 -6.04 -3.10
CA ALA A 114 4.11 -5.96 -3.59
C ALA A 114 3.41 -7.33 -3.66
N LYS A 115 3.58 -8.14 -2.59
CA LYS A 115 3.00 -9.49 -2.50
C LYS A 115 1.48 -9.40 -2.57
N TRP A 116 0.94 -9.87 -3.67
CA TRP A 116 -0.49 -9.91 -3.96
C TRP A 116 -0.86 -11.36 -4.26
N PRO A 117 -1.80 -11.98 -3.54
CA PRO A 117 -2.28 -13.32 -3.87
C PRO A 117 -2.86 -13.37 -5.30
N SER A 118 -2.71 -14.48 -6.00
CA SER A 118 -3.40 -14.70 -7.28
C SER A 118 -4.78 -15.35 -7.06
N GLY A 119 -5.62 -15.33 -8.09
CA GLY A 119 -6.95 -15.94 -8.04
C GLY A 119 -7.91 -15.23 -7.07
N LYS A 120 -8.85 -15.98 -6.49
CA LYS A 120 -9.95 -15.45 -5.67
C LYS A 120 -9.49 -14.65 -4.45
N ASP A 121 -8.36 -15.03 -3.84
CA ASP A 121 -7.89 -14.40 -2.61
C ASP A 121 -7.38 -12.97 -2.86
N GLY A 122 -6.78 -12.76 -4.04
CA GLY A 122 -6.32 -11.46 -4.50
C GLY A 122 -7.34 -10.66 -5.31
N ALA A 123 -8.47 -11.25 -5.68
CA ALA A 123 -9.52 -10.55 -6.41
C ALA A 123 -10.13 -9.45 -5.54
N ILE A 124 -10.29 -8.26 -6.11
CA ILE A 124 -10.85 -7.08 -5.48
C ILE A 124 -12.13 -6.72 -6.20
N GLU A 125 -13.21 -6.78 -5.45
CA GLU A 125 -14.55 -6.43 -5.91
C GLU A 125 -14.92 -5.10 -5.28
N ALA A 126 -15.73 -4.32 -6.00
CA ALA A 126 -16.29 -3.11 -5.43
C ALA A 126 -17.07 -3.53 -4.17
N ARG A 127 -16.82 -2.86 -3.05
CA ARG A 127 -17.66 -3.08 -1.87
C ARG A 127 -19.11 -2.78 -2.31
N PRO A 128 -20.07 -3.69 -2.10
CA PRO A 128 -21.47 -3.36 -2.35
C PRO A 128 -21.81 -2.12 -1.55
N ALA A 129 -22.54 -1.18 -2.17
CA ALA A 129 -22.92 0.07 -1.51
C ALA A 129 -23.46 -0.25 -0.11
N SER A 130 -22.86 0.36 0.92
CA SER A 130 -23.37 0.20 2.29
C SER A 130 -24.85 0.59 2.27
N PRO A 131 -25.78 -0.25 2.76
CA PRO A 131 -27.19 0.12 2.81
C PRO A 131 -27.44 1.39 3.66
N ASN A 132 -26.45 1.82 4.45
CA ASN A 132 -26.53 2.98 5.34
C ASN A 132 -25.58 4.13 4.94
N GLY A 133 -25.36 4.36 3.64
CA GLY A 133 -24.68 5.52 3.03
C GLY A 133 -24.01 6.51 3.99
N ARG A 134 -22.79 6.18 4.44
CA ARG A 134 -21.91 7.09 5.19
C ARG A 134 -20.58 7.19 4.46
#